data_AF-A0A7W0TK47-F1
#
_entry.id   AF-A0A7W0TK47-F1
#
_cell.length_a   1.000
_cell.length_b   1.000
_cell.length_c   1.000
_cell.angle_alpha   90.00
_cell.angle_beta   90.00
_cell.angle_gamma   90.00
#
_symmetry.space_group_name_H-M   'P 1'
#
loop_
_entity.id
_entity.type
_entity.pdbx_description
1 polymer ?
#
loop_
_entity_poly.entity_id
_entity_poly.type
_entity_poly.pdbx_seq_one_letter_code
_entity_poly.pdbx_strand_id
1 'polypeptide(L)' 'LKAERMLEHDYTPLFRLEHMLKDLAICMSESEAAGVPFPAAALARELYTAAMGRGLAEEDFCAVLEAAEGLAGVRI' A
#
# COMPACT_ATOMS: atom_id res chain seq x y z
N LEU A 1 -5.46 -15.22 3.99
CA LEU A 1 -4.00 -15.06 4.22
C LEU A 1 -3.64 -13.70 4.84
N LYS A 2 -4.16 -12.56 4.37
CA LYS A 2 -3.79 -11.25 4.93
C LYS A 2 -4.71 -10.74 6.05
N ALA A 3 -6.01 -11.04 6.01
CA ALA A 3 -6.98 -10.49 6.96
C ALA A 3 -6.64 -10.72 8.44
N GLU A 4 -6.34 -11.96 8.84
CA GLU A 4 -5.96 -12.30 10.22
C GLU A 4 -4.68 -11.56 10.65
N ARG A 5 -3.64 -11.61 9.81
CA ARG A 5 -2.36 -10.90 10.05
C ARG A 5 -2.53 -9.38 10.14
N MET A 6 -3.46 -8.80 9.38
CA MET A 6 -3.77 -7.37 9.46
C MET A 6 -4.41 -7.03 10.80
N LEU A 7 -5.36 -7.84 11.30
CA LEU A 7 -5.98 -7.65 12.62
C LEU A 7 -4.97 -7.84 13.76
N GLU A 8 -4.05 -8.79 13.60
CA GLU A 8 -2.95 -9.03 14.54
C GLU A 8 -1.79 -8.03 14.40
N HIS A 9 -1.83 -7.18 13.37
CA HIS A 9 -0.75 -6.25 13.00
C HIS A 9 0.62 -6.94 12.85
N ASP A 10 0.60 -8.17 12.35
CA ASP A 10 1.77 -8.96 12.02
C ASP A 10 2.08 -8.85 10.52
N TYR A 11 3.02 -7.97 10.20
CA TYR A 11 3.39 -7.71 8.82
C TYR A 11 4.63 -8.48 8.35
N THR A 12 4.93 -9.63 8.99
CA THR A 12 6.01 -10.51 8.53
C THR A 12 5.91 -10.72 6.99
N PRO A 13 6.93 -10.31 6.21
CA PRO A 13 6.79 -10.13 4.78
C PRO A 13 6.68 -11.45 4.03
N LEU A 14 5.60 -11.59 3.24
CA LEU A 14 5.55 -12.52 2.11
C LEU A 14 5.79 -11.78 0.79
N PHE A 15 5.41 -10.50 0.73
CA PHE A 15 5.71 -9.59 -0.35
C PHE A 15 5.86 -8.16 0.17
N ARG A 16 7.06 -7.58 0.01
CA ARG A 16 7.44 -6.31 0.64
C ARG A 16 6.63 -5.12 0.11
N LEU A 17 6.32 -4.19 0.99
CA LEU A 17 5.56 -2.99 0.71
C LEU A 17 6.22 -2.12 -0.37
N GLU A 18 7.55 -1.97 -0.33
CA GLU A 18 8.29 -1.22 -1.35
C GLU A 18 8.13 -1.80 -2.76
N HIS A 19 7.97 -3.11 -2.89
CA HIS A 19 7.75 -3.77 -4.17
C HIS A 19 6.35 -3.50 -4.71
N MET A 20 5.35 -3.49 -3.83
CA MET A 20 3.98 -3.10 -4.19
C MET A 20 3.93 -1.63 -4.63
N LEU A 21 4.65 -0.72 -3.96
CA LEU A 21 4.72 0.68 -4.39
C LEU A 21 5.36 0.81 -5.79
N LYS A 22 6.44 0.06 -6.06
CA LYS A 22 7.06 -0.01 -7.39
C LYS A 22 6.07 -0.50 -8.46
N ASP A 23 5.29 -1.54 -8.16
CA ASP A 23 4.27 -2.06 -9.10
C ASP A 23 3.15 -1.03 -9.35
N LEU A 24 2.72 -0.28 -8.33
CA LEU A 24 1.75 0.80 -8.48
C LEU A 24 2.28 1.96 -9.34
N ALA A 25 3.58 2.29 -9.23
CA ALA A 25 4.21 3.27 -10.11
C ALA A 25 4.17 2.82 -11.58
N ILE A 26 4.39 1.53 -11.84
CA ILE A 26 4.25 0.95 -13.19
C ILE A 26 2.79 1.07 -13.66
N CYS A 27 1.81 0.68 -12.84
CA CYS A 27 0.40 0.83 -13.19
C CYS A 27 0.03 2.27 -13.58
N MET A 28 0.55 3.26 -12.86
CA MET A 28 0.32 4.67 -13.18
C MET A 28 0.93 5.06 -14.52
N SER A 29 2.17 4.67 -14.79
CA SER A 29 2.85 4.93 -16.07
C SER A 29 2.09 4.30 -17.25
N GLU A 30 1.62 3.07 -17.10
CA GLU A 30 0.85 2.38 -18.15
C GLU A 30 -0.52 3.04 -18.37
N SER A 31 -1.17 3.49 -17.29
CA SER A 31 -2.46 4.20 -17.40
C SER A 31 -2.33 5.52 -18.14
N GLU A 32 -1.24 6.25 -17.92
CA GLU A 32 -0.91 7.49 -18.61
C GLU A 32 -0.61 7.23 -20.09
N ALA A 33 0.22 6.23 -20.40
CA ALA A 33 0.52 5.83 -21.77
C ALA A 33 -0.72 5.39 -22.55
N ALA A 34 -1.67 4.72 -21.89
CA ALA A 34 -2.94 4.31 -22.47
C ALA A 34 -3.95 5.46 -22.59
N GLY A 35 -3.72 6.61 -21.95
CA GLY A 35 -4.69 7.70 -21.87
C GLY A 35 -5.96 7.35 -21.08
N VAL A 36 -5.87 6.39 -20.15
CA VAL A 36 -7.01 5.90 -19.35
C VAL A 36 -6.81 6.27 -17.88
N PRO A 37 -7.78 6.95 -17.23
CA PRO A 37 -7.67 7.25 -15.81
C PRO A 37 -7.76 5.99 -14.95
N PHE A 38 -6.85 5.84 -13.98
CA PHE A 38 -6.87 4.75 -13.01
C PHE A 38 -6.91 5.28 -11.55
N PRO A 39 -8.04 5.86 -11.11
CA PRO A 39 -8.13 6.53 -9.80
C PRO A 39 -7.89 5.59 -8.62
N ALA A 40 -8.25 4.31 -8.72
CA ALA A 40 -8.00 3.34 -7.66
C ALA A 40 -6.50 3.07 -7.47
N ALA A 41 -5.72 2.95 -8.56
CA ALA A 41 -4.27 2.79 -8.48
C ALA A 41 -3.59 4.07 -7.95
N ALA A 42 -4.11 5.24 -8.33
CA ALA A 42 -3.62 6.51 -7.81
C ALA A 42 -3.80 6.60 -6.28
N LEU A 43 -5.00 6.34 -5.78
CA LEU A 43 -5.26 6.33 -4.33
C LEU A 43 -4.40 5.29 -3.61
N ALA A 44 -4.29 4.08 -4.16
CA ALA A 44 -3.43 3.06 -3.60
C ALA A 44 -1.98 3.57 -3.50
N ARG A 45 -1.41 4.14 -4.57
CA ARG A 45 -0.04 4.66 -4.58
C ARG A 45 0.19 5.69 -3.46
N GLU A 46 -0.76 6.58 -3.21
CA GLU A 46 -0.65 7.56 -2.13
C GLU A 46 -0.68 6.90 -0.74
N LEU A 47 -1.54 5.89 -0.52
CA LEU A 47 -1.56 5.14 0.74
C LEU A 47 -0.25 4.36 0.97
N TYR A 48 0.29 3.72 -0.07
CA TYR A 48 1.58 3.04 0.01
C TYR A 48 2.74 4.02 0.22
N THR A 49 2.69 5.21 -0.37
CA THR A 49 3.67 6.28 -0.14
C THR A 49 3.61 6.77 1.31
N ALA A 50 2.42 6.93 1.88
CA ALA A 50 2.25 7.25 3.30
C ALA A 50 2.78 6.14 4.21
N ALA A 51 2.59 4.87 3.86
CA ALA A 51 3.15 3.73 4.59
C ALA A 51 4.69 3.68 4.51
N MET A 52 5.28 3.98 3.34
CA MET A 52 6.73 4.15 3.20
C MET A 52 7.28 5.25 4.12
N GLY A 53 6.57 6.38 4.21
CA GLY A 53 6.90 7.48 5.11
C GLY A 53 6.87 7.10 6.60
N ARG A 54 6.23 5.99 6.95
CA ARG A 54 6.19 5.41 8.30
C ARG A 54 7.27 4.35 8.55
N GLY A 55 8.17 4.12 7.59
CA GLY A 55 9.25 3.15 7.70
C GLY A 55 8.84 1.70 7.44
N LEU A 56 7.67 1.45 6.84
CA LEU A 56 7.12 0.10 6.62
C LEU A 56 7.60 -0.55 5.32
N ALA A 57 8.75 -0.13 4.78
CA ALA A 57 9.23 -0.54 3.45
C ALA A 57 9.47 -2.05 3.34
N GLU A 58 10.05 -2.64 4.38
CA GLU A 58 10.42 -4.07 4.42
C GLU A 58 9.30 -4.98 4.94
N GLU A 59 8.24 -4.40 5.48
CA GLU A 59 7.05 -5.11 5.94
C GLU A 59 6.22 -5.63 4.76
N ASP A 60 5.30 -6.54 5.02
CA ASP A 60 4.36 -7.00 4.01
C ASP A 60 3.51 -5.84 3.46
N PHE A 61 3.12 -5.91 2.18
CA PHE A 61 2.28 -4.89 1.56
C PHE A 61 0.97 -4.62 2.31
N CYS A 62 0.45 -5.58 3.08
CA CYS A 62 -0.75 -5.36 3.89
C CYS A 62 -0.53 -4.40 5.07
N ALA A 63 0.71 -4.01 5.38
CA ALA A 63 1.04 -2.92 6.30
C ALA A 63 0.55 -1.54 5.82
N VAL A 64 0.03 -1.44 4.58
CA VAL A 64 -0.74 -0.26 4.12
C VAL A 64 -1.93 0.05 5.05
N LEU A 65 -2.40 -0.93 5.83
CA LEU A 65 -3.40 -0.72 6.87
C LEU A 65 -3.00 0.40 7.84
N GLU A 66 -1.74 0.45 8.30
CA GLU A 66 -1.26 1.47 9.24
C GLU A 66 -1.44 2.89 8.68
N ALA A 67 -1.27 3.07 7.37
CA ALA A 67 -1.53 4.35 6.71
C ALA A 67 -3.03 4.70 6.73
N ALA A 68 -3.91 3.72 6.46
CA ALA A 68 -5.35 3.91 6.46
C ALA A 68 -5.90 4.18 7.88
N GLU A 69 -5.47 3.41 8.87
CA GLU A 69 -5.84 3.59 10.27
C GLU A 69 -5.42 4.96 10.80
N GLY A 70 -4.19 5.39 10.46
CA GLY A 70 -3.73 6.71 10.85
C GLY A 70 -4.47 7.84 10.14
N LEU A 71 -4.98 7.65 8.92
CA LEU A 71 -5.86 8.62 8.26
C LEU A 71 -7.25 8.66 8.91
N ALA A 72 -7.77 7.50 9.32
CA ALA A 72 -9.08 7.38 9.97
C ALA A 72 -9.06 7.80 11.45
N GLY A 73 -7.88 7.82 12.09
CA GLY A 73 -7.74 8.02 13.53
C GLY A 73 -8.30 6.85 14.36
N VAL A 74 -8.42 5.66 13.76
CA VAL A 74 -8.98 4.46 14.37
C VAL A 74 -8.12 3.26 14.01
N ARG A 75 -7.85 2.41 15.01
CA ARG A 75 -7.18 1.11 14.86
C ARG A 75 -8.24 0.01 14.91
N ILE A 76 -8.17 -0.97 14.00
CA ILE A 76 -9.17 -2.04 13.86
C ILE A 76 -8.66 -3.41 14.26
#